data_AF-A0A1Z9LSI7-F1
#
_entry.id   AF-A0A1Z9LSI7-F1
#
_cell.length_a   1.000
_cell.length_b   1.000
_cell.length_c   1.000
_cell.angle_alpha   90.00
_cell.angle_beta   90.00
_cell.angle_gamma   90.00
#
_symmetry.space_group_name_H-M   'P 1'
#
loop_
_entity.id
_entity.type
_entity.pdbx_description
1 polymer ?
#
loop_
_entity_poly.entity_id
_entity_poly.type
_entity_poly.pdbx_seq_one_letter_code
_entity_poly.pdbx_strand_id
1 'polypeptide(L)'
;WRRVAHIISDEIFERLSGDSGYFDTRIVYVAESGPQNKRLKRLAIMDQDGENHQYLTDGSFLVLTPRFSPTTQEITYLAYFKNEPRVYIFNLETGQQELLGSFPGMTFAPRFSPSGEKIIMSLAEKGVTDIYTMDLNNQKVERLTNSPSIDTSPSFSPDGKKIIFNSDRGGTQQLYIMDSNGRNIKRISFGKGRYATPVWAPKGELIAFTKMLKNKFYIGVMSPDGSGERLLAQGYLVEGPTWAPNGRVLMYFKQEAPIDDGKSASVNLFKIDITGFRETRIVTPTDGSDPAWSPLLPN
;
A
#
# COMPACT_ATOMS: atom_id res chain seq x y z
N TRP A 1 -26.87 -3.69 -10.37
CA TRP A 1 -27.23 -2.28 -10.66
C TRP A 1 -26.18 -1.30 -10.15
N ARG A 2 -25.59 -1.47 -8.94
CA ARG A 2 -24.51 -0.60 -8.42
C ARG A 2 -23.32 -0.49 -9.37
N ARG A 3 -22.72 -1.63 -9.77
CA ARG A 3 -21.61 -1.65 -10.73
C ARG A 3 -21.90 -0.89 -12.03
N VAL A 4 -23.09 -1.08 -12.61
CA VAL A 4 -23.51 -0.34 -13.81
C VAL A 4 -23.58 1.17 -13.56
N ALA A 5 -24.05 1.60 -12.38
CA ALA A 5 -24.04 3.01 -12.01
C ALA A 5 -22.60 3.55 -11.84
N HIS A 6 -21.67 2.74 -11.35
CA HIS A 6 -20.26 3.11 -11.27
C HIS A 6 -19.64 3.28 -12.65
N ILE A 7 -19.86 2.34 -13.57
CA ILE A 7 -19.42 2.44 -14.97
C ILE A 7 -19.99 3.70 -15.65
N ILE A 8 -21.28 3.98 -15.48
CA ILE A 8 -21.89 5.23 -16.00
C ILE A 8 -21.26 6.47 -15.36
N SER A 9 -20.96 6.43 -14.07
CA SER A 9 -20.28 7.54 -13.38
C SER A 9 -18.87 7.76 -13.91
N ASP A 10 -18.15 6.69 -14.26
CA ASP A 10 -16.81 6.75 -14.84
C ASP A 10 -16.85 7.50 -16.18
N GLU A 11 -17.79 7.14 -17.06
CA GLU A 11 -17.99 7.81 -18.35
C GLU A 11 -18.34 9.29 -18.23
N ILE A 12 -19.25 9.63 -17.30
CA ILE A 12 -19.62 11.03 -17.05
C ILE A 12 -18.42 11.81 -16.52
N PHE A 13 -17.68 11.24 -15.57
CA PHE A 13 -16.53 11.89 -14.94
C PHE A 13 -15.40 12.13 -15.94
N GLU A 14 -15.10 11.15 -16.78
CA GLU A 14 -14.09 11.28 -17.82
C GLU A 14 -14.45 12.38 -18.81
N ARG A 15 -15.71 12.42 -19.25
CA ARG A 15 -16.19 13.44 -20.19
C ARG A 15 -16.15 14.87 -19.63
N LEU A 16 -16.30 15.02 -18.31
CA LEU A 16 -16.31 16.34 -17.65
C LEU A 16 -14.93 16.80 -17.19
N SER A 17 -14.08 15.88 -16.75
CA SER A 17 -12.79 16.21 -16.12
C SER A 17 -11.57 15.98 -17.02
N GLY A 18 -11.69 15.10 -18.02
CA GLY A 18 -10.56 14.61 -18.82
C GLY A 18 -9.68 13.58 -18.10
N ASP A 19 -9.98 13.24 -16.84
CA ASP A 19 -9.32 12.15 -16.11
C ASP A 19 -10.15 10.88 -16.20
N SER A 20 -9.49 9.73 -16.30
CA SER A 20 -10.19 8.44 -16.29
C SER A 20 -10.98 8.23 -14.99
N GLY A 21 -12.08 7.50 -15.12
CA GLY A 21 -12.89 7.04 -14.00
C GLY A 21 -12.13 6.17 -12.99
N TYR A 22 -12.72 6.01 -11.81
CA TYR A 22 -12.24 5.11 -10.75
C TYR A 22 -13.38 4.56 -9.88
N PHE A 23 -14.64 4.76 -10.28
CA PHE A 23 -15.82 4.35 -9.50
C PHE A 23 -16.03 2.84 -9.58
N ASP A 24 -15.79 2.19 -10.74
CA ASP A 24 -15.81 0.71 -10.86
C ASP A 24 -14.50 0.07 -10.35
N THR A 25 -14.23 0.27 -9.06
CA THR A 25 -13.05 -0.25 -8.36
C THR A 25 -13.40 -0.77 -6.98
N ARG A 26 -12.49 -1.57 -6.42
CA ARG A 26 -12.60 -2.19 -5.10
C ARG A 26 -11.43 -1.79 -4.21
N ILE A 27 -11.66 -1.88 -2.91
CA ILE A 27 -10.67 -1.67 -1.86
C ILE A 27 -10.55 -2.97 -1.09
N VAL A 28 -9.34 -3.52 -1.02
CA VAL A 28 -9.00 -4.54 -0.03
C VAL A 28 -8.32 -3.85 1.15
N TYR A 29 -8.64 -4.25 2.37
CA TYR A 29 -8.08 -3.65 3.57
C TYR A 29 -8.06 -4.67 4.72
N VAL A 30 -7.39 -4.31 5.81
CA VAL A 30 -7.38 -5.08 7.04
C VAL A 30 -8.49 -4.56 7.96
N ALA A 31 -9.57 -5.32 8.07
CA ALA A 31 -10.65 -5.05 9.02
C ALA A 31 -10.24 -5.49 10.43
N GLU A 32 -10.39 -4.59 11.39
CA GLU A 32 -9.95 -4.78 12.77
C GLU A 32 -11.12 -4.69 13.76
N SER A 33 -11.16 -5.61 14.72
CA SER A 33 -12.20 -5.63 15.75
C SER A 33 -11.66 -6.18 17.08
N GLY A 34 -12.43 -6.01 18.15
CA GLY A 34 -12.03 -6.42 19.50
C GLY A 34 -11.11 -5.40 20.20
N PRO A 35 -10.68 -5.71 21.43
CA PRO A 35 -9.87 -4.82 22.26
C PRO A 35 -8.42 -4.72 21.75
N GLN A 36 -7.73 -3.62 22.09
CA GLN A 36 -6.38 -3.30 21.59
C GLN A 36 -5.34 -4.41 21.82
N ASN A 37 -5.38 -5.09 22.97
CA ASN A 37 -4.45 -6.18 23.30
C ASN A 37 -4.80 -7.52 22.65
N LYS A 38 -5.95 -7.63 21.96
CA LYS A 38 -6.42 -8.85 21.31
C LYS A 38 -7.24 -8.51 20.06
N ARG A 39 -6.66 -7.67 19.20
CA ARG A 39 -7.30 -7.25 17.95
C ARG A 39 -7.41 -8.45 17.01
N LEU A 40 -8.63 -8.74 16.58
CA LEU A 40 -8.91 -9.66 15.49
C LEU A 40 -8.73 -8.91 14.18
N LYS A 41 -7.80 -9.36 13.34
CA LYS A 41 -7.54 -8.79 12.01
C LYS A 41 -8.01 -9.75 10.92
N ARG A 42 -8.79 -9.25 9.97
CA ARG A 42 -9.31 -9.99 8.81
C ARG A 42 -9.03 -9.22 7.54
N LEU A 43 -8.84 -9.91 6.44
CA LEU A 43 -8.90 -9.27 5.13
C LEU A 43 -10.36 -9.04 4.79
N ALA A 44 -10.68 -7.85 4.32
CA ALA A 44 -11.98 -7.49 3.82
C ALA A 44 -11.85 -6.79 2.47
N ILE A 45 -12.89 -6.90 1.64
CA ILE A 45 -13.00 -6.22 0.36
C ILE A 45 -14.35 -5.50 0.29
N MET A 46 -14.38 -4.35 -0.37
CA MET A 46 -15.58 -3.56 -0.62
C MET A 46 -15.41 -2.75 -1.92
N ASP A 47 -16.49 -2.19 -2.45
CA ASP A 47 -16.41 -1.17 -3.50
C ASP A 47 -15.76 0.11 -2.95
N GLN A 48 -15.23 0.99 -3.81
CA GLN A 48 -14.56 2.24 -3.35
C GLN A 48 -15.43 3.20 -2.52
N ASP A 49 -16.75 2.99 -2.53
CA ASP A 49 -17.72 3.76 -1.75
C ASP A 49 -18.15 3.07 -0.43
N GLY A 50 -17.58 1.91 -0.10
CA GLY A 50 -17.83 1.17 1.15
C GLY A 50 -18.91 0.09 1.05
N GLU A 51 -19.56 -0.03 -0.10
CA GLU A 51 -20.65 -0.97 -0.31
C GLU A 51 -20.14 -2.35 -0.78
N ASN A 52 -21.03 -3.34 -0.83
CA ASN A 52 -20.69 -4.72 -1.20
C ASN A 52 -19.54 -5.34 -0.36
N HIS A 53 -19.45 -4.95 0.92
CA HIS A 53 -18.42 -5.40 1.83
C HIS A 53 -18.46 -6.92 2.10
N GLN A 54 -17.31 -7.58 2.05
CA GLN A 54 -17.14 -9.01 2.32
C GLN A 54 -15.82 -9.28 3.07
N TYR A 55 -15.82 -10.28 3.96
CA TYR A 55 -14.58 -10.79 4.56
C TYR A 55 -13.97 -11.87 3.67
N LEU A 56 -12.68 -11.75 3.40
CA LEU A 56 -11.88 -12.74 2.64
C LEU A 56 -11.20 -13.77 3.56
N THR A 57 -11.03 -13.42 4.84
CA THR A 57 -10.50 -14.32 5.87
C THR A 57 -11.37 -14.32 7.11
N ASP A 58 -11.32 -15.43 7.86
CA ASP A 58 -12.12 -15.67 9.07
C ASP A 58 -11.50 -15.03 10.34
N GLY A 59 -10.21 -14.69 10.30
CA GLY A 59 -9.45 -14.12 11.41
C GLY A 59 -8.72 -15.17 12.26
N SER A 60 -8.63 -16.41 11.79
CA SER A 60 -7.88 -17.49 12.45
C SER A 60 -6.37 -17.21 12.55
N PHE A 61 -5.84 -16.36 11.69
CA PHE A 61 -4.44 -15.92 11.67
C PHE A 61 -4.35 -14.41 11.54
N LEU A 62 -3.26 -13.83 12.07
CA LEU A 62 -2.97 -12.42 11.89
C LEU A 62 -2.61 -12.18 10.42
N VAL A 63 -3.41 -11.35 9.74
CA VAL A 63 -3.20 -10.92 8.36
C VAL A 63 -2.83 -9.45 8.31
N LEU A 64 -1.94 -9.08 7.39
CA LEU A 64 -1.40 -7.73 7.25
C LEU A 64 -1.20 -7.35 5.78
N THR A 65 -1.35 -6.07 5.51
CA THR A 65 -0.90 -5.39 4.28
C THR A 65 -1.27 -6.11 2.97
N PRO A 66 -2.55 -6.17 2.57
CA PRO A 66 -2.91 -6.70 1.26
C PRO A 66 -2.44 -5.78 0.11
N ARG A 67 -2.16 -6.36 -1.07
CA ARG A 67 -1.76 -5.65 -2.30
C ARG A 67 -2.38 -6.32 -3.53
N PHE A 68 -3.05 -5.55 -4.38
CA PHE A 68 -3.59 -6.04 -5.65
C PHE A 68 -2.49 -6.37 -6.66
N SER A 69 -2.72 -7.43 -7.44
CA SER A 69 -2.08 -7.63 -8.72
C SER A 69 -2.57 -6.57 -9.71
N PRO A 70 -1.69 -5.97 -10.53
CA PRO A 70 -2.09 -5.02 -11.56
C PRO A 70 -2.73 -5.68 -12.78
N THR A 71 -2.55 -6.99 -12.97
CA THR A 71 -2.93 -7.71 -14.20
C THR A 71 -4.00 -8.78 -13.98
N THR A 72 -4.19 -9.25 -12.75
CA THR A 72 -5.10 -10.34 -12.39
C THR A 72 -6.00 -9.94 -11.22
N GLN A 73 -7.13 -10.61 -11.05
CA GLN A 73 -8.01 -10.44 -9.89
C GLN A 73 -7.47 -11.19 -8.67
N GLU A 74 -6.25 -10.86 -8.29
CA GLU A 74 -5.51 -11.48 -7.20
C GLU A 74 -4.98 -10.44 -6.24
N ILE A 75 -4.79 -10.83 -4.99
CA ILE A 75 -4.06 -10.05 -4.00
C ILE A 75 -2.93 -10.88 -3.41
N THR A 76 -1.83 -10.23 -3.07
CA THR A 76 -0.86 -10.79 -2.13
C THR A 76 -1.08 -10.20 -0.74
N TYR A 77 -0.84 -10.98 0.29
CA TYR A 77 -0.91 -10.53 1.68
C TYR A 77 0.07 -11.30 2.56
N LEU A 78 0.41 -10.68 3.70
CA LEU A 78 1.22 -11.29 4.73
C LEU A 78 0.32 -11.93 5.79
N ALA A 79 0.63 -13.15 6.21
CA ALA A 79 -0.01 -13.78 7.35
C ALA A 79 1.02 -14.38 8.31
N TYR A 80 0.75 -14.33 9.61
CA TYR A 80 1.57 -14.96 10.63
C TYR A 80 0.94 -16.28 11.08
N PHE A 81 1.65 -17.37 10.82
CA PHE A 81 1.30 -18.69 11.33
C PHE A 81 2.38 -19.15 12.30
N LYS A 82 2.02 -19.42 13.56
CA LYS A 82 2.99 -19.77 14.63
C LYS A 82 4.20 -18.80 14.72
N ASN A 83 3.92 -17.50 14.58
CA ASN A 83 4.91 -16.42 14.59
C ASN A 83 5.90 -16.43 13.39
N GLU A 84 5.61 -17.19 12.33
CA GLU A 84 6.36 -17.16 11.08
C GLU A 84 5.62 -16.34 10.02
N PRO A 85 6.26 -15.32 9.41
CA PRO A 85 5.68 -14.57 8.30
C PRO A 85 5.62 -15.41 7.03
N ARG A 86 4.42 -15.53 6.46
CA ARG A 86 4.14 -16.24 5.22
C ARG A 86 3.44 -15.33 4.24
N VAL A 87 3.84 -15.42 2.98
CA VAL A 87 3.20 -14.68 1.90
C VAL A 87 2.24 -15.60 1.18
N TYR A 88 1.03 -15.10 0.97
CA TYR A 88 -0.01 -15.79 0.22
C TYR A 88 -0.40 -14.97 -1.01
N ILE A 89 -0.89 -15.69 -2.03
CA ILE A 89 -1.66 -15.13 -3.14
C ILE A 89 -3.11 -15.62 -2.96
N PHE A 90 -4.07 -14.71 -3.03
CA PHE A 90 -5.49 -15.00 -2.95
C PHE A 90 -6.14 -14.62 -4.27
N ASN A 91 -6.82 -15.57 -4.90
CA ASN A 91 -7.64 -15.32 -6.08
C ASN A 91 -9.03 -14.85 -5.67
N LEU A 92 -9.40 -13.63 -6.07
CA LEU A 92 -10.64 -12.97 -5.65
C LEU A 92 -11.89 -13.52 -6.33
N GLU A 93 -11.73 -14.28 -7.41
CA GLU A 93 -12.84 -14.88 -8.16
C GLU A 93 -13.19 -16.26 -7.62
N THR A 94 -12.18 -17.08 -7.33
CA THR A 94 -12.35 -18.46 -6.87
C THR A 94 -12.31 -18.60 -5.35
N GLY A 95 -11.75 -17.62 -4.64
CA GLY A 95 -11.47 -17.70 -3.21
C GLY A 95 -10.29 -18.60 -2.86
N GLN A 96 -9.54 -19.08 -3.86
CA GLN A 96 -8.39 -19.96 -3.64
C GLN A 96 -7.21 -19.20 -3.05
N GLN A 97 -6.55 -19.82 -2.07
CA GLN A 97 -5.32 -19.32 -1.44
C GLN A 97 -4.14 -20.21 -1.81
N GLU A 98 -3.07 -19.60 -2.27
CA GLU A 98 -1.79 -20.25 -2.56
C GLU A 98 -0.71 -19.70 -1.62
N LEU A 99 0.07 -20.60 -1.00
CA LEU A 99 1.24 -20.23 -0.23
C LEU A 99 2.41 -20.00 -1.19
N LEU A 100 2.89 -18.75 -1.27
CA LEU A 100 4.06 -18.43 -2.07
C LEU A 100 5.36 -18.84 -1.36
N GLY A 101 5.40 -18.72 -0.03
CA GLY A 101 6.55 -19.12 0.76
C GLY A 101 6.59 -18.54 2.17
N SER A 102 7.59 -18.96 2.93
CA SER A 102 7.95 -18.38 4.23
C SER A 102 9.15 -17.46 4.04
N PHE A 103 9.07 -16.25 4.58
CA PHE A 103 10.09 -15.22 4.38
C PHE A 103 10.50 -14.63 5.73
N PRO A 104 11.35 -15.34 6.50
CA PRO A 104 11.83 -14.85 7.79
C PRO A 104 12.43 -13.44 7.67
N GLY A 105 12.10 -12.57 8.64
CA GLY A 105 12.57 -11.19 8.64
C GLY A 105 11.83 -10.25 7.67
N MET A 106 10.79 -10.71 6.97
CA MET A 106 9.94 -9.82 6.18
C MET A 106 9.21 -8.81 7.08
N THR A 107 9.20 -7.55 6.66
CA THR A 107 8.59 -6.44 7.41
C THR A 107 7.32 -5.88 6.78
N PHE A 108 7.11 -6.11 5.48
CA PHE A 108 5.93 -5.67 4.73
C PHE A 108 5.55 -6.74 3.70
N ALA A 109 4.25 -6.84 3.37
CA ALA A 109 3.84 -7.68 2.25
C ALA A 109 4.50 -7.23 0.93
N PRO A 110 4.83 -8.18 0.05
CA PRO A 110 5.41 -7.87 -1.24
C PRO A 110 4.45 -7.09 -2.13
N ARG A 111 4.99 -6.43 -3.15
CA ARG A 111 4.21 -5.80 -4.21
C ARG A 111 4.49 -6.46 -5.54
N PHE A 112 3.47 -6.58 -6.38
CA PHE A 112 3.65 -7.03 -7.75
C PHE A 112 4.42 -6.00 -8.59
N SER A 113 5.18 -6.50 -9.54
CA SER A 113 5.66 -5.75 -10.69
C SER A 113 4.48 -5.38 -11.61
N PRO A 114 4.60 -4.33 -12.44
CA PRO A 114 3.51 -3.92 -13.34
C PRO A 114 3.06 -5.01 -14.32
N SER A 115 3.96 -5.93 -14.70
CA SER A 115 3.61 -7.09 -15.55
C SER A 115 2.95 -8.23 -14.77
N GLY A 116 2.98 -8.20 -13.44
CA GLY A 116 2.47 -9.26 -12.57
C GLY A 116 3.40 -10.48 -12.42
N GLU A 117 4.49 -10.57 -13.18
CA GLU A 117 5.36 -11.76 -13.23
C GLU A 117 6.35 -11.87 -12.06
N LYS A 118 6.66 -10.73 -11.43
CA LYS A 118 7.55 -10.65 -10.27
C LYS A 118 6.86 -9.99 -9.10
N ILE A 119 7.34 -10.31 -7.91
CA ILE A 119 7.10 -9.53 -6.71
C ILE A 119 8.39 -8.90 -6.19
N ILE A 120 8.26 -7.80 -5.47
CA ILE A 120 9.35 -7.12 -4.77
C ILE A 120 9.07 -7.06 -3.27
N MET A 121 10.11 -7.28 -2.47
CA MET A 121 10.00 -7.45 -1.02
C MET A 121 11.22 -6.91 -0.28
N SER A 122 11.08 -6.74 1.03
CA SER A 122 12.16 -6.42 1.95
C SER A 122 12.37 -7.55 2.94
N LEU A 123 13.59 -8.07 3.03
CA LEU A 123 13.93 -9.19 3.91
C LEU A 123 15.03 -8.77 4.86
N ALA A 124 14.78 -8.94 6.16
CA ALA A 124 15.76 -8.66 7.20
C ALA A 124 16.59 -9.91 7.52
N GLU A 125 17.91 -9.80 7.44
CA GLU A 125 18.85 -10.83 7.87
C GLU A 125 19.90 -10.19 8.79
N LYS A 126 20.05 -10.74 10.01
CA LYS A 126 21.05 -10.30 11.00
C LYS A 126 21.08 -8.79 11.27
N GLY A 127 19.91 -8.15 11.27
CA GLY A 127 19.74 -6.72 11.57
C GLY A 127 19.92 -5.76 10.40
N VAL A 128 20.24 -6.28 9.20
CA VAL A 128 20.24 -5.52 7.94
C VAL A 128 18.99 -5.89 7.15
N THR A 129 18.40 -4.94 6.43
CA THR A 129 17.25 -5.23 5.56
C THR A 129 17.57 -4.81 4.14
N ASP A 130 17.43 -5.74 3.20
CA ASP A 130 17.67 -5.49 1.79
C ASP A 130 16.41 -5.73 0.96
N ILE A 131 16.43 -5.20 -0.26
CA ILE A 131 15.38 -5.36 -1.24
C ILE A 131 15.68 -6.56 -2.13
N TYR A 132 14.67 -7.39 -2.33
CA TYR A 132 14.72 -8.57 -3.17
C TYR A 132 13.57 -8.54 -4.17
N THR A 133 13.77 -9.18 -5.32
CA THR A 133 12.69 -9.56 -6.23
C THR A 133 12.57 -11.07 -6.29
N MET A 134 11.38 -11.57 -6.55
CA MET A 134 11.12 -12.97 -6.80
C MET A 134 10.28 -13.09 -8.08
N ASP A 135 10.74 -13.92 -9.00
CA ASP A 135 9.98 -14.33 -10.18
C ASP A 135 8.95 -15.39 -9.77
N LEU A 136 7.69 -15.18 -10.13
CA LEU A 136 6.59 -16.06 -9.71
C LEU A 136 6.52 -17.35 -10.53
N ASN A 137 7.09 -17.38 -11.73
CA ASN A 137 7.04 -18.56 -12.60
C ASN A 137 8.06 -19.62 -12.19
N ASN A 138 9.26 -19.19 -11.80
CA ASN A 138 10.37 -20.09 -11.46
C ASN A 138 10.88 -19.95 -10.02
N GLN A 139 10.24 -19.10 -9.22
CA GLN A 139 10.58 -18.85 -7.81
C GLN A 139 12.00 -18.32 -7.59
N LYS A 140 12.68 -17.82 -8.64
CA LYS A 140 14.04 -17.28 -8.53
C LYS A 140 14.02 -15.96 -7.76
N VAL A 141 14.79 -15.91 -6.69
CA VAL A 141 15.00 -14.72 -5.86
C VAL A 141 16.29 -14.00 -6.26
N GLU A 142 16.22 -12.69 -6.43
CA GLU A 142 17.36 -11.82 -6.75
C GLU A 142 17.45 -10.66 -5.75
N ARG A 143 18.63 -10.47 -5.16
CA ARG A 143 18.93 -9.38 -4.24
C ARG A 143 19.30 -8.12 -5.02
N LEU A 144 18.60 -7.01 -4.77
CA LEU A 144 18.80 -5.73 -5.46
C LEU A 144 19.63 -4.73 -4.67
N THR A 145 19.59 -4.79 -3.34
CA THR A 145 20.44 -3.95 -2.48
C THR A 145 21.33 -4.81 -1.59
N ASN A 146 22.53 -4.30 -1.30
CA ASN A 146 23.48 -4.97 -0.43
C ASN A 146 24.33 -3.89 0.27
N SER A 147 23.81 -3.37 1.38
CA SER A 147 24.51 -2.35 2.16
C SER A 147 24.22 -2.53 3.66
N PRO A 148 25.01 -1.92 4.57
CA PRO A 148 24.74 -1.97 6.01
C PRO A 148 23.47 -1.21 6.46
N SER A 149 22.64 -0.75 5.52
CA SER A 149 21.46 0.10 5.76
C SER A 149 20.17 -0.72 5.82
N ILE A 150 19.10 -0.10 6.29
CA ILE A 150 17.75 -0.68 6.31
C ILE A 150 16.99 -0.16 5.09
N ASP A 151 16.84 -1.01 4.07
CA ASP A 151 16.09 -0.71 2.85
C ASP A 151 14.71 -1.38 2.88
N THR A 152 13.62 -0.59 2.93
CA THR A 152 12.25 -1.14 3.04
C THR A 152 11.21 -0.47 2.16
N SER A 153 10.01 -1.07 2.12
CA SER A 153 8.83 -0.62 1.37
C SER A 153 9.07 -0.35 -0.12
N PRO A 154 9.69 -1.30 -0.87
CA PRO A 154 9.96 -1.11 -2.28
C PRO A 154 8.68 -1.13 -3.11
N SER A 155 8.65 -0.36 -4.20
CA SER A 155 7.58 -0.35 -5.20
C SER A 155 8.17 -0.07 -6.58
N PHE A 156 7.74 -0.83 -7.59
CA PHE A 156 8.07 -0.53 -8.98
C PHE A 156 7.37 0.75 -9.46
N SER A 157 8.01 1.46 -10.39
CA SER A 157 7.35 2.45 -11.24
C SER A 157 6.35 1.77 -12.19
N PRO A 158 5.32 2.48 -12.70
CA PRO A 158 4.32 1.87 -13.58
C PRO A 158 4.90 1.28 -14.87
N ASP A 159 5.99 1.85 -15.37
CA ASP A 159 6.72 1.33 -16.54
C ASP A 159 7.71 0.20 -16.22
N GLY A 160 7.85 -0.18 -14.95
CA GLY A 160 8.73 -1.25 -14.47
C GLY A 160 10.23 -0.93 -14.53
N LYS A 161 10.63 0.27 -14.94
CA LYS A 161 12.05 0.62 -15.14
C LYS A 161 12.75 1.07 -13.86
N LYS A 162 11.99 1.55 -12.88
CA LYS A 162 12.51 2.10 -11.63
C LYS A 162 11.87 1.40 -10.44
N ILE A 163 12.56 1.47 -9.31
CA ILE A 163 12.05 1.07 -8.01
C ILE A 163 12.23 2.25 -7.06
N ILE A 164 11.18 2.60 -6.33
CA ILE A 164 11.28 3.49 -5.17
C ILE A 164 11.26 2.68 -3.89
N PHE A 165 11.99 3.13 -2.87
CA PHE A 165 12.02 2.54 -1.55
C PHE A 165 12.47 3.57 -0.52
N ASN A 166 12.38 3.25 0.77
CA ASN A 166 12.97 4.07 1.83
C ASN A 166 14.23 3.42 2.42
N SER A 167 15.22 4.24 2.76
CA SER A 167 16.50 3.79 3.32
C SER A 167 17.03 4.75 4.37
N ASP A 168 17.71 4.23 5.38
CA ASP A 168 18.44 5.01 6.39
C ASP A 168 19.93 5.24 6.04
N ARG A 169 20.38 4.86 4.85
CA ARG A 169 21.78 5.00 4.39
C ARG A 169 22.39 6.40 4.49
N GLY A 170 21.55 7.43 4.57
CA GLY A 170 21.94 8.83 4.76
C GLY A 170 21.84 9.31 6.22
N GLY A 171 21.78 8.38 7.18
CA GLY A 171 21.66 8.63 8.62
C GLY A 171 20.22 8.71 9.15
N THR A 172 19.26 9.12 8.33
CA THR A 172 17.82 9.06 8.66
C THR A 172 17.06 8.40 7.53
N GLN A 173 15.87 7.86 7.83
CA GLN A 173 15.01 7.21 6.85
C GLN A 173 14.49 8.22 5.81
N GLN A 174 14.85 8.01 4.54
CA GLN A 174 14.58 8.90 3.41
C GLN A 174 14.19 8.07 2.18
N LEU A 175 13.60 8.70 1.16
CA LEU A 175 13.21 8.03 -0.08
C LEU A 175 14.35 8.02 -1.09
N TYR A 176 14.50 6.88 -1.76
CA TYR A 176 15.49 6.64 -2.82
C TYR A 176 14.82 5.96 -4.01
N ILE A 177 15.32 6.27 -5.20
CA ILE A 177 14.97 5.57 -6.44
C ILE A 177 16.20 4.85 -6.97
N MET A 178 15.99 3.69 -7.58
CA MET A 178 17.01 2.94 -8.32
C MET A 178 16.44 2.40 -9.63
N ASP A 179 17.31 1.92 -10.51
CA ASP A 179 16.89 1.11 -11.66
C ASP A 179 16.30 -0.22 -11.19
N SER A 180 15.43 -0.83 -11.99
CA SER A 180 14.81 -2.12 -11.65
C SER A 180 15.81 -3.28 -11.47
N ASN A 181 17.05 -3.10 -11.93
CA ASN A 181 18.17 -4.02 -11.74
C ASN A 181 19.03 -3.72 -10.47
N GLY A 182 18.58 -2.79 -9.61
CA GLY A 182 19.28 -2.43 -8.36
C GLY A 182 20.39 -1.37 -8.50
N ARG A 183 20.70 -0.90 -9.71
CA ARG A 183 21.75 0.11 -9.95
C ARG A 183 21.24 1.55 -9.83
N ASN A 184 22.16 2.50 -9.90
CA ASN A 184 21.86 3.93 -10.00
C ASN A 184 20.99 4.47 -8.85
N ILE A 185 21.28 4.03 -7.63
CA ILE A 185 20.53 4.45 -6.45
C ILE A 185 20.74 5.95 -6.19
N LYS A 186 19.65 6.71 -6.10
CA LYS A 186 19.64 8.15 -5.87
C LYS A 186 18.62 8.53 -4.80
N ARG A 187 19.00 9.40 -3.87
CA ARG A 187 18.09 10.02 -2.90
C ARG A 187 17.17 11.03 -3.58
N ILE A 188 15.89 11.05 -3.23
CA ILE A 188 14.92 12.02 -3.76
C ILE A 188 14.29 12.92 -2.69
N SER A 189 14.22 12.49 -1.43
CA SER A 189 13.65 13.33 -0.35
C SER A 189 14.72 14.11 0.41
N PHE A 190 14.58 15.43 0.47
CA PHE A 190 15.57 16.32 1.14
C PHE A 190 14.97 17.21 2.23
N GLY A 191 13.64 17.20 2.40
CA GLY A 191 12.99 17.96 3.47
C GLY A 191 13.23 17.36 4.86
N LYS A 192 12.87 18.10 5.91
CA LYS A 192 12.98 17.65 7.31
C LYS A 192 12.03 16.48 7.61
N GLY A 193 12.46 15.56 8.48
CA GLY A 193 11.65 14.42 8.94
C GLY A 193 12.11 13.09 8.34
N ARG A 194 11.36 12.03 8.64
CA ARG A 194 11.55 10.68 8.08
C ARG A 194 10.49 10.40 7.03
N TYR A 195 10.85 9.70 5.97
CA TYR A 195 9.94 9.35 4.87
C TYR A 195 9.86 7.84 4.72
N ALA A 196 8.66 7.31 4.55
CA ALA A 196 8.39 5.88 4.51
C ALA A 196 7.26 5.54 3.53
N THR A 197 7.11 4.24 3.26
CA THR A 197 6.01 3.65 2.48
C THR A 197 5.73 4.39 1.16
N PRO A 198 6.74 4.62 0.30
CA PRO A 198 6.54 5.31 -0.97
C PRO A 198 5.74 4.45 -1.95
N VAL A 199 4.88 5.08 -2.75
CA VAL A 199 4.10 4.43 -3.81
C VAL A 199 3.98 5.34 -5.03
N TRP A 200 4.25 4.79 -6.21
CA TRP A 200 4.09 5.50 -7.47
C TRP A 200 2.62 5.70 -7.81
N ALA A 201 2.30 6.88 -8.33
CA ALA A 201 1.03 7.10 -9.01
C ALA A 201 0.97 6.25 -10.29
N PRO A 202 -0.21 5.78 -10.73
CA PRO A 202 -0.37 4.94 -11.91
C PRO A 202 0.20 5.54 -13.21
N LYS A 203 0.21 6.88 -13.36
CA LYS A 203 0.79 7.57 -14.53
C LYS A 203 2.28 7.89 -14.37
N GLY A 204 2.88 7.61 -13.21
CA GLY A 204 4.32 7.74 -12.93
C GLY A 204 4.82 9.18 -12.70
N GLU A 205 3.92 10.15 -12.69
CA GLU A 205 4.16 11.58 -12.54
C GLU A 205 4.33 12.01 -11.07
N LEU A 206 3.78 11.24 -10.13
CA LEU A 206 3.85 11.51 -8.70
C LEU A 206 4.21 10.28 -7.89
N ILE A 207 4.70 10.53 -6.68
CA ILE A 207 4.99 9.56 -5.65
C ILE A 207 4.29 10.01 -4.38
N ALA A 208 3.40 9.17 -3.85
CA ALA A 208 2.85 9.36 -2.53
C ALA A 208 3.73 8.69 -1.47
N PHE A 209 3.75 9.25 -0.27
CA PHE A 209 4.57 8.77 0.83
C PHE A 209 3.97 9.09 2.19
N THR A 210 4.41 8.35 3.19
CA THR A 210 4.21 8.70 4.60
C THR A 210 5.41 9.53 5.08
N LYS A 211 5.16 10.59 5.84
CA LYS A 211 6.21 11.41 6.45
C LYS A 211 5.98 11.54 7.95
N MET A 212 7.04 11.43 8.72
CA MET A 212 7.05 11.64 10.16
C MET A 212 7.84 12.90 10.49
N LEU A 213 7.19 13.87 11.11
CA LEU A 213 7.81 15.15 11.48
C LEU A 213 7.16 15.71 12.75
N LYS A 214 7.97 16.01 13.77
CA LYS A 214 7.53 16.60 15.05
C LYS A 214 6.36 15.84 15.69
N ASN A 215 6.51 14.52 15.85
CA ASN A 215 5.50 13.60 16.42
C ASN A 215 4.14 13.60 15.71
N LYS A 216 4.12 13.97 14.42
CA LYS A 216 2.95 13.84 13.55
C LYS A 216 3.31 13.04 12.32
N PHE A 217 2.30 12.35 11.80
CA PHE A 217 2.37 11.64 10.54
C PHE A 217 1.61 12.40 9.47
N TYR A 218 2.09 12.30 8.24
CA TYR A 218 1.55 12.99 7.09
C TYR A 218 1.47 12.04 5.89
N ILE A 219 0.45 12.20 5.06
CA ILE A 219 0.49 11.72 3.67
C ILE A 219 0.92 12.89 2.81
N GLY A 220 1.94 12.68 2.00
CA GLY A 220 2.42 13.66 1.04
C GLY A 220 2.58 13.09 -0.35
N VAL A 221 2.77 13.99 -1.31
CA VAL A 221 3.12 13.67 -2.71
C VAL A 221 4.31 14.51 -3.15
N MET A 222 5.14 13.97 -4.04
CA MET A 222 6.25 14.67 -4.69
C MET A 222 6.45 14.12 -6.10
N SER A 223 7.14 14.89 -6.96
CA SER A 223 7.63 14.39 -8.24
C SER A 223 8.72 13.33 -8.03
N PRO A 224 8.96 12.44 -9.01
CA PRO A 224 10.02 11.41 -8.91
C PRO A 224 11.43 11.95 -8.74
N ASP A 225 11.68 13.20 -9.12
CA ASP A 225 12.96 13.89 -8.91
C ASP A 225 13.10 14.51 -7.51
N GLY A 226 12.06 14.43 -6.68
CA GLY A 226 11.98 15.00 -5.34
C GLY A 226 11.41 16.42 -5.27
N SER A 227 11.11 17.05 -6.42
CA SER A 227 10.52 18.39 -6.47
C SER A 227 9.03 18.39 -6.12
N GLY A 228 8.49 19.57 -5.84
CA GLY A 228 7.04 19.75 -5.69
C GLY A 228 6.42 19.05 -4.48
N GLU A 229 7.19 18.82 -3.40
CA GLU A 229 6.68 18.19 -2.18
C GLU A 229 5.45 18.93 -1.62
N ARG A 230 4.35 18.19 -1.44
CA ARG A 230 3.09 18.68 -0.85
C ARG A 230 2.62 17.70 0.22
N LEU A 231 2.17 18.23 1.36
CA LEU A 231 1.54 17.43 2.41
C LEU A 231 0.02 17.59 2.30
N LEU A 232 -0.69 16.46 2.16
CA LEU A 232 -2.12 16.41 1.85
C LEU A 232 -2.97 16.12 3.09
N ALA A 233 -2.45 15.29 4.00
CA ALA A 233 -3.14 14.92 5.23
C ALA A 233 -2.15 14.85 6.40
N GLN A 234 -2.66 15.02 7.63
CA GLN A 234 -1.89 14.87 8.85
C GLN A 234 -2.72 14.26 9.99
N GLY A 235 -2.04 13.71 11.01
CA GLY A 235 -2.68 13.14 12.19
C GLY A 235 -1.68 12.55 13.19
N TYR A 236 -2.20 11.86 14.21
CA TYR A 236 -1.41 11.16 15.22
C TYR A 236 -0.64 9.99 14.59
N LEU A 237 -1.35 9.11 13.89
CA LEU A 237 -0.78 8.09 13.01
C LEU A 237 -1.57 8.11 11.69
N VAL A 238 -0.87 8.27 10.58
CA VAL A 238 -1.44 8.35 9.23
C VAL A 238 -0.48 7.66 8.27
N GLU A 239 -0.86 6.53 7.71
CA GLU A 239 0.05 5.70 6.91
C GLU A 239 -0.66 4.91 5.81
N GLY A 240 0.14 4.16 5.05
CA GLY A 240 -0.34 3.22 4.04
C GLY A 240 -1.03 3.87 2.84
N PRO A 241 -0.44 4.89 2.18
CA PRO A 241 -1.04 5.48 0.99
C PRO A 241 -1.18 4.45 -0.14
N THR A 242 -2.32 4.49 -0.83
CA THR A 242 -2.63 3.73 -2.05
C THR A 242 -3.39 4.62 -3.03
N TRP A 243 -3.09 4.48 -4.32
CA TRP A 243 -3.66 5.30 -5.39
C TRP A 243 -4.88 4.65 -6.01
N ALA A 244 -5.94 5.43 -6.24
CA ALA A 244 -6.94 5.10 -7.25
C ALA A 244 -6.27 4.95 -8.63
N PRO A 245 -6.79 4.09 -9.53
CA PRO A 245 -6.14 3.78 -10.80
C PRO A 245 -5.97 4.97 -11.75
N ASN A 246 -6.72 6.05 -11.56
CA ASN A 246 -6.59 7.28 -12.34
C ASN A 246 -5.48 8.23 -11.86
N GLY A 247 -4.85 7.94 -10.71
CA GLY A 247 -3.78 8.76 -10.12
C GLY A 247 -4.24 10.07 -9.49
N ARG A 248 -5.55 10.26 -9.26
CA ARG A 248 -6.10 11.50 -8.70
C ARG A 248 -6.47 11.41 -7.23
N VAL A 249 -6.87 10.23 -6.77
CA VAL A 249 -7.34 10.02 -5.41
C VAL A 249 -6.39 9.09 -4.67
N LEU A 250 -6.08 9.45 -3.43
CA LEU A 250 -5.34 8.60 -2.49
C LEU A 250 -6.28 8.07 -1.42
N MET A 251 -6.09 6.83 -1.02
CA MET A 251 -6.62 6.27 0.23
C MET A 251 -5.47 5.92 1.17
N TYR A 252 -5.73 6.02 2.47
CA TYR A 252 -4.81 5.71 3.55
C TYR A 252 -5.61 5.41 4.81
N PHE A 253 -4.94 4.99 5.89
CA PHE A 253 -5.59 4.84 7.19
C PHE A 253 -5.08 5.88 8.20
N LYS A 254 -5.94 6.22 9.15
CA LYS A 254 -5.63 7.06 10.30
C LYS A 254 -5.97 6.31 11.57
N GLN A 255 -5.10 6.42 12.56
CA GLN A 255 -5.40 6.03 13.93
C GLN A 255 -5.40 7.28 14.81
N GLU A 256 -6.44 7.40 15.63
CA GLU A 256 -6.58 8.50 16.59
C GLU A 256 -5.57 8.37 17.73
N ALA A 257 -5.34 9.45 18.47
CA ALA A 257 -4.57 9.34 19.71
C ALA A 257 -5.37 8.46 20.71
N PRO A 258 -4.70 7.61 21.51
CA PRO A 258 -5.36 6.88 22.59
C PRO A 258 -6.12 7.84 23.52
N ILE A 259 -7.32 7.45 23.94
CA ILE A 259 -8.16 8.22 24.88
C ILE A 259 -7.96 7.61 26.28
N ASP A 260 -6.87 8.01 26.95
CA ASP A 260 -6.34 7.45 28.22
C ASP A 260 -5.95 5.96 28.17
N ASP A 261 -5.26 5.47 29.22
CA ASP A 261 -4.50 4.20 29.36
C ASP A 261 -5.29 2.88 29.12
N GLY A 262 -6.48 2.91 28.54
CA GLY A 262 -7.26 1.70 28.27
C GLY A 262 -8.30 1.75 27.16
N LYS A 263 -8.52 2.90 26.48
CA LYS A 263 -9.44 2.93 25.33
C LYS A 263 -8.68 2.81 24.02
N SER A 264 -9.09 1.83 23.21
CA SER A 264 -8.55 1.63 21.87
C SER A 264 -8.78 2.90 21.04
N ALA A 265 -7.70 3.43 20.47
CA ALA A 265 -7.80 4.40 19.40
C ALA A 265 -8.52 3.75 18.21
N SER A 266 -9.48 4.46 17.63
CA SER A 266 -10.15 3.99 16.42
C SER A 266 -9.19 4.08 15.23
N VAL A 267 -9.29 3.12 14.31
CA VAL A 267 -8.49 3.08 13.08
C VAL A 267 -9.44 3.10 11.89
N ASN A 268 -9.29 4.07 11.00
CA ASN A 268 -10.26 4.31 9.94
C ASN A 268 -9.59 4.60 8.61
N LEU A 269 -10.26 4.24 7.52
CA LEU A 269 -9.85 4.56 6.17
C LEU A 269 -10.33 5.96 5.78
N PHE A 270 -9.47 6.68 5.06
CA PHE A 270 -9.72 8.01 4.54
C PHE A 270 -9.29 8.10 3.09
N LYS A 271 -10.02 8.87 2.29
CA LYS A 271 -9.61 9.25 0.93
C LYS A 271 -9.47 10.75 0.78
N ILE A 272 -8.57 11.17 -0.11
CA ILE A 272 -8.36 12.57 -0.46
C ILE A 272 -8.03 12.71 -1.94
N ASP A 273 -8.61 13.71 -2.60
CA ASP A 273 -8.20 14.15 -3.93
C ASP A 273 -6.87 14.92 -3.81
N ILE A 274 -5.91 14.64 -4.69
CA ILE A 274 -4.58 15.27 -4.64
C ILE A 274 -4.59 16.79 -4.80
N THR A 275 -5.67 17.38 -5.31
CA THR A 275 -5.86 18.84 -5.38
C THR A 275 -6.10 19.46 -4.00
N GLY A 276 -6.49 18.67 -2.99
CA GLY A 276 -6.39 19.02 -1.57
C GLY A 276 -7.62 19.68 -0.94
N PHE A 277 -8.82 19.52 -1.51
CA PHE A 277 -9.97 20.29 -1.03
C PHE A 277 -10.81 19.60 0.05
N ARG A 278 -10.88 18.26 0.12
CA ARG A 278 -11.67 17.53 1.14
C ARG A 278 -11.15 16.12 1.40
N GLU A 279 -10.59 15.92 2.60
CA GLU A 279 -10.41 14.57 3.17
C GLU A 279 -11.78 14.00 3.55
N THR A 280 -12.04 12.73 3.22
CA THR A 280 -13.32 12.05 3.50
C THR A 280 -13.05 10.71 4.17
N ARG A 281 -13.71 10.45 5.31
CA ARG A 281 -13.69 9.13 5.97
C ARG A 281 -14.54 8.13 5.17
N ILE A 282 -14.03 6.93 4.99
CA ILE A 282 -14.80 5.80 4.44
C ILE A 282 -15.47 5.06 5.59
N VAL A 283 -16.79 4.86 5.46
CA VAL A 283 -17.56 4.09 6.45
C VAL A 283 -17.28 2.61 6.21
N THR A 284 -16.86 1.92 7.27
CA THR A 284 -16.57 0.49 7.27
C THR A 284 -17.30 -0.16 8.46
N PRO A 285 -17.65 -1.46 8.40
CA PRO A 285 -18.38 -2.12 9.48
C PRO A 285 -17.64 -2.16 10.82
N THR A 286 -16.31 -2.16 10.78
CA THR A 286 -15.40 -2.14 11.93
C THR A 286 -14.24 -1.20 11.63
N ASP A 287 -13.29 -1.04 12.55
CA ASP A 287 -12.04 -0.33 12.25
C ASP A 287 -11.34 -0.95 11.01
N GLY A 288 -10.54 -0.15 10.32
CA GLY A 288 -9.88 -0.54 9.07
C GLY A 288 -8.52 0.11 8.87
N SER A 289 -7.53 -0.71 8.50
CA SER A 289 -6.15 -0.32 8.23
C SER A 289 -5.63 -0.91 6.92
N ASP A 290 -4.42 -0.48 6.50
CA ASP A 290 -3.68 -1.03 5.36
C ASP A 290 -4.49 -1.19 4.06
N PRO A 291 -5.12 -0.12 3.53
CA PRO A 291 -5.88 -0.22 2.29
C PRO A 291 -4.95 -0.49 1.09
N ALA A 292 -5.48 -1.21 0.12
CA ALA A 292 -4.99 -1.24 -1.25
C ALA A 292 -6.16 -1.03 -2.21
N TRP A 293 -5.98 -0.11 -3.15
CA TRP A 293 -6.96 0.19 -4.18
C TRP A 293 -6.74 -0.72 -5.39
N SER A 294 -7.81 -1.28 -5.94
CA SER A 294 -7.72 -2.13 -7.12
C SER A 294 -7.43 -1.32 -8.39
N PRO A 295 -6.89 -1.96 -9.44
CA PRO A 295 -7.09 -1.53 -10.82
C PRO A 295 -8.58 -1.43 -11.16
N LEU A 296 -8.90 -0.88 -12.34
CA LEU A 296 -10.25 -0.98 -12.90
C LEU A 296 -10.63 -2.46 -13.06
N LEU A 297 -11.89 -2.78 -12.77
CA LEU A 297 -12.39 -4.12 -12.97
C LEU A 297 -12.46 -4.45 -14.48
N PRO A 298 -12.15 -5.69 -14.88
CA PRO A 298 -12.29 -6.10 -16.27
C PRO A 298 -13.78 -6.03 -16.69
N ASN A 299 -13.99 -5.66 -17.95
CA ASN A 299 -15.31 -5.63 -18.57
C ASN A 299 -15.89 -7.04 -18.72
#